data_AF-W1Y444-F1
#
_entry.id   AF-W1Y444-F1
#
_cell.length_a   1.000
_cell.length_b   1.000
_cell.length_c   1.000
_cell.angle_alpha   90.00
_cell.angle_beta   90.00
_cell.angle_gamma   90.00
#
_symmetry.space_group_name_H-M   'P 1'
#
loop_
_entity.id
_entity.type
_entity.pdbx_description
1 polymer ?
#
loop_
_entity_poly.entity_id
_entity_poly.type
_entity_poly.pdbx_seq_one_letter_code
_entity_poly.pdbx_strand_id
1 'polypeptide(L)'
;RPPQLSGGQLQRVCLARALAVEPKLLILDEAVSNLDLVLQAGVIRLLKKLQQQFGTACLFITHDLRLVERFCQRVMVMDNGQIVETQE
;
A
#
# COMPACT_ATOMS: atom_id res chain seq x y z
N ARG A 1 -8.12 12.64 -17.05
CA ARG A 1 -8.50 12.38 -15.65
C ARG A 1 -10.01 12.33 -15.59
N PRO A 2 -10.65 11.32 -14.96
CA PRO A 2 -12.08 11.39 -14.66
C PRO A 2 -12.32 12.63 -13.78
N PRO A 3 -13.03 13.66 -14.25
CA PRO A 3 -13.07 14.96 -13.58
C PRO A 3 -13.97 14.99 -12.33
N GLN A 4 -14.67 13.89 -12.03
CA GLN A 4 -15.71 13.83 -10.99
C GLN A 4 -15.30 13.00 -9.76
N LEU A 5 -14.12 12.39 -9.78
CA LEU A 5 -13.68 11.52 -8.69
C LEU A 5 -12.74 12.27 -7.73
N SER A 6 -13.01 12.14 -6.43
CA SER A 6 -12.08 12.59 -5.39
C SER A 6 -10.78 11.78 -5.42
N GLY A 7 -9.72 12.29 -4.79
CA GLY A 7 -8.43 11.58 -4.70
C GLY A 7 -8.56 10.15 -4.16
N GLY A 8 -9.33 9.97 -3.07
CA GLY A 8 -9.61 8.65 -2.51
C GLY A 8 -10.48 7.75 -3.39
N GLN A 9 -11.38 8.32 -4.21
CA GLN A 9 -12.15 7.54 -5.19
C GLN A 9 -11.26 7.05 -6.34
N LEU A 10 -10.40 7.92 -6.88
CA LEU A 10 -9.42 7.54 -7.90
C LEU A 10 -8.49 6.43 -7.41
N GLN A 11 -8.02 6.53 -6.17
CA GLN A 11 -7.18 5.52 -5.54
C GLN A 11 -7.88 4.16 -5.43
N ARG A 12 -9.16 4.13 -5.02
CA ARG A 12 -9.95 2.88 -4.99
C ARG A 12 -10.13 2.27 -6.37
N VAL A 13 -10.36 3.09 -7.41
CA VAL A 13 -10.43 2.62 -8.80
C VAL A 13 -9.08 2.06 -9.27
N CYS A 14 -7.97 2.75 -8.96
CA CYS A 14 -6.62 2.26 -9.27
C CYS A 14 -6.33 0.92 -8.59
N LEU A 15 -6.69 0.78 -7.32
CA LEU A 15 -6.52 -0.46 -6.57
C LEU A 15 -7.37 -1.59 -7.15
N ALA A 16 -8.65 -1.33 -7.43
CA ALA A 16 -9.54 -2.30 -8.05
C ALA A 16 -9.00 -2.77 -9.41
N ARG A 17 -8.49 -1.83 -10.23
CA ARG A 17 -7.86 -2.15 -11.52
C ARG A 17 -6.62 -3.04 -11.35
N ALA A 18 -5.77 -2.76 -10.36
CA ALA A 18 -4.58 -3.56 -10.10
C ALA A 18 -4.93 -4.98 -9.64
N LEU A 19 -6.01 -5.14 -8.86
CA LEU A 19 -6.45 -6.44 -8.34
C LEU A 19 -7.31 -7.25 -9.33
N ALA A 20 -7.91 -6.61 -10.34
CA ALA A 20 -8.77 -7.28 -11.32
C ALA A 20 -8.09 -8.40 -12.11
N VAL A 21 -6.75 -8.43 -12.13
CA VAL A 21 -5.95 -9.47 -12.79
C VAL A 21 -5.39 -10.51 -11.82
N GLU A 22 -5.87 -10.52 -10.56
CA GLU A 22 -5.45 -11.45 -9.50
C GLU A 22 -3.92 -11.56 -9.38
N PRO A 23 -3.21 -10.43 -9.16
CA PRO A 23 -1.76 -10.44 -9.20
C PRO A 23 -1.17 -11.25 -8.04
N LYS A 24 -0.06 -11.93 -8.28
CA LYS A 24 0.73 -12.55 -7.22
C LYS A 24 1.47 -11.53 -6.34
N LEU A 25 1.74 -10.34 -6.88
CA LEU A 25 2.42 -9.25 -6.19
C LEU A 25 1.78 -7.91 -6.53
N LEU A 26 1.46 -7.14 -5.50
CA LEU A 26 1.00 -5.76 -5.59
C LEU A 26 2.08 -4.82 -5.03
N ILE A 27 2.50 -3.85 -5.84
CA ILE A 27 3.46 -2.82 -5.46
C ILE A 27 2.70 -1.51 -5.18
N LEU A 28 2.89 -0.97 -3.99
CA LEU A 28 2.19 0.20 -3.48
C LEU A 28 3.20 1.30 -3.17
N ASP A 29 3.48 2.12 -4.19
CA ASP A 29 4.44 3.22 -4.11
C ASP A 29 3.75 4.52 -3.67
N GLU A 30 4.04 4.97 -2.45
CA GLU A 30 3.45 6.16 -1.83
C GLU A 30 1.91 6.19 -1.92
N ALA A 31 1.30 5.00 -1.95
CA ALA A 31 -0.07 4.87 -2.40
C ALA A 31 -1.10 5.50 -1.45
N VAL A 32 -0.70 5.82 -0.21
CA VAL A 32 -1.58 6.24 0.90
C VAL A 32 -1.11 7.51 1.62
N SER A 33 0.03 8.10 1.24
CA SER A 33 0.64 9.22 1.98
C SER A 33 -0.16 10.53 1.92
N ASN A 34 -1.02 10.70 0.91
CA ASN A 34 -1.87 11.90 0.75
C ASN A 34 -3.26 11.79 1.40
N LEU A 35 -3.50 10.75 2.21
CA LEU A 35 -4.76 10.55 2.93
C LEU A 35 -4.65 10.95 4.40
N ASP A 36 -5.76 11.36 5.01
CA ASP A 36 -5.81 11.49 6.47
C ASP A 36 -5.63 10.13 7.18
N LEU A 37 -5.20 10.16 8.44
CA LEU A 37 -4.87 8.97 9.23
C LEU A 37 -6.02 7.93 9.31
N VAL A 38 -7.28 8.38 9.34
CA VAL A 38 -8.44 7.49 9.45
C VAL A 38 -8.68 6.77 8.14
N LEU A 39 -8.60 7.50 7.01
CA LEU A 39 -8.70 6.93 5.68
C LEU A 39 -7.53 5.99 5.36
N GLN A 40 -6.29 6.34 5.73
CA GLN A 40 -5.13 5.46 5.58
C GLN A 40 -5.37 4.10 6.25
N ALA A 41 -5.78 4.09 7.53
CA ALA A 41 -6.08 2.86 8.25
C ALA A 41 -7.20 2.03 7.58
N GLY A 42 -8.20 2.70 7.01
CA GLY A 42 -9.25 2.06 6.23
C GLY A 42 -8.72 1.37 4.97
N VAL A 43 -7.90 2.07 4.18
CA VAL A 43 -7.30 1.52 2.95
C VAL A 43 -6.38 0.35 3.26
N ILE A 44 -5.58 0.42 4.33
CA ILE A 44 -4.66 -0.67 4.67
C ILE A 44 -5.41 -1.90 5.17
N ARG A 45 -6.48 -1.74 5.96
CA ARG A 45 -7.37 -2.87 6.33
C ARG A 45 -7.98 -3.53 5.10
N LEU A 46 -8.42 -2.73 4.12
CA LEU A 46 -8.93 -3.25 2.86
C LEU A 46 -7.84 -4.03 2.10
N LEU A 47 -6.64 -3.48 1.98
CA LEU A 47 -5.51 -4.16 1.33
C LEU A 47 -5.17 -5.48 2.01
N LYS A 48 -5.14 -5.54 3.35
CA LYS A 48 -4.88 -6.76 4.10
C LYS A 48 -5.97 -7.83 3.88
N LYS A 49 -7.24 -7.41 3.81
CA LYS A 49 -8.33 -8.33 3.47
C LYS A 49 -8.18 -8.90 2.06
N LEU A 50 -7.83 -8.05 1.09
CA LEU A 50 -7.65 -8.46 -0.31
C LEU A 50 -6.42 -9.36 -0.47
N GLN A 51 -5.32 -9.04 0.20
CA GLN A 51 -4.13 -9.88 0.30
C GLN A 51 -4.49 -11.30 0.75
N GLN A 52 -5.26 -11.44 1.83
CA GLN A 52 -5.70 -12.73 2.35
C GLN A 52 -6.65 -13.47 1.40
N GLN A 53 -7.57 -12.74 0.75
CA GLN A 53 -8.55 -13.32 -0.17
C GLN A 53 -7.91 -13.85 -1.46
N PHE A 54 -6.97 -13.11 -2.04
CA PHE A 54 -6.37 -13.40 -3.34
C PHE A 54 -4.99 -14.09 -3.25
N GLY A 55 -4.43 -14.24 -2.04
CA GLY A 55 -3.07 -14.77 -1.86
C GLY A 55 -1.98 -13.87 -2.47
N THR A 56 -2.27 -12.58 -2.63
CA THR A 56 -1.38 -11.60 -3.24
C THR A 56 -0.32 -11.13 -2.24
N ALA A 57 0.96 -11.16 -2.58
CA ALA A 57 1.99 -10.48 -1.80
C ALA A 57 1.88 -8.96 -1.96
N CYS A 58 2.20 -8.19 -0.91
CA CYS A 58 2.19 -6.72 -0.98
C CYS A 58 3.58 -6.17 -0.64
N LEU A 59 4.12 -5.32 -1.52
CA LEU A 59 5.29 -4.50 -1.28
C LEU A 59 4.86 -3.04 -1.12
N PHE A 60 5.05 -2.48 0.07
CA PHE A 60 4.82 -1.07 0.34
C PHE A 60 6.14 -0.30 0.23
N ILE A 61 6.12 0.81 -0.50
CA ILE A 61 7.22 1.76 -0.59
C ILE A 61 6.69 3.07 -0.01
N THR A 62 7.28 3.52 1.09
CA THR A 62 6.89 4.77 1.74
C THR A 62 8.00 5.34 2.61
N HIS A 63 7.96 6.66 2.82
CA HIS A 63 8.74 7.34 3.85
C HIS A 63 8.03 7.41 5.22
N ASP A 64 6.77 6.97 5.37
CA ASP A 64 6.08 6.97 6.67
C ASP A 64 6.33 5.68 7.48
N LEU A 65 7.32 5.73 8.37
CA LEU A 65 7.69 4.60 9.24
C LEU A 65 6.53 4.11 10.14
N ARG A 66 5.62 4.99 10.56
CA ARG A 66 4.50 4.63 11.45
C ARG A 66 3.51 3.70 10.76
N LEU A 67 3.39 3.84 9.44
CA LEU A 67 2.59 2.96 8.61
C LEU A 67 3.24 1.58 8.53
N VAL A 68 4.53 1.56 8.27
CA VAL A 68 5.30 0.34 8.07
C VAL A 68 5.25 -0.54 9.33
N GLU A 69 5.51 0.05 10.51
CA GLU A 69 5.49 -0.66 11.82
C GLU A 69 4.14 -1.34 12.14
N ARG A 70 3.03 -0.77 11.69
CA ARG A 70 1.68 -1.26 12.07
C ARG A 70 1.14 -2.35 11.16
N PHE A 71 1.65 -2.45 9.95
CA PHE A 71 0.96 -3.18 8.89
C PHE A 71 1.86 -4.13 8.11
N CYS A 72 3.15 -3.85 8.01
CA CYS A 72 4.09 -4.73 7.32
C CYS A 72 4.53 -5.86 8.24
N GLN A 73 4.67 -7.06 7.68
CA GLN A 73 5.27 -8.20 8.38
C GLN A 73 6.79 -8.14 8.35
N ARG A 74 7.36 -7.46 7.35
CA ARG A 74 8.80 -7.30 7.18
C ARG A 74 9.08 -5.88 6.73
N VAL A 75 10.17 -5.32 7.23
CA VAL A 75 10.56 -3.94 6.97
C VAL A 75 11.98 -3.92 6.46
N MET A 76 12.24 -3.10 5.44
CA MET A 76 13.58 -2.83 4.92
C MET A 76 13.76 -1.33 4.87
N VAL A 77 14.83 -0.82 5.47
CA VAL A 77 15.21 0.59 5.39
C VAL A 77 16.27 0.73 4.32
N MET A 78 16.08 1.68 3.41
CA MET A 78 17.04 2.01 2.36
C MET A 78 17.63 3.39 2.58
N ASP A 79 18.94 3.53 2.42
CA ASP A 79 19.65 4.81 2.35
C ASP A 79 20.68 4.75 1.21
N ASN A 80 20.77 5.82 0.43
CA ASN A 80 21.69 5.92 -0.72
C ASN A 80 21.67 4.69 -1.66
N GLY A 81 20.50 4.09 -1.87
CA GLY A 81 20.32 2.92 -2.73
C GLY A 81 20.74 1.58 -2.12
N GLN A 82 21.14 1.56 -0.85
CA GLN A 82 21.53 0.35 -0.12
C GLN A 82 20.52 0.04 0.98
N ILE A 83 20.30 -1.26 1.24
CA ILE A 83 19.52 -1.70 2.40
C ILE A 83 20.42 -1.57 3.62
N VAL A 84 20.07 -0.68 4.53
CA VAL A 84 20.83 -0.41 5.76
C VAL A 84 20.28 -1.16 6.96
N GLU A 85 19.02 -1.59 6.93
CA GLU A 85 18.38 -2.33 8.01
C GLU A 85 17.27 -3.25 7.49
N THR A 86 17.06 -4.38 8.17
CA THR A 86 15.94 -5.31 7.92
C THR A 86 15.33 -5.79 9.23
N GLN A 87 14.00 -5.81 9.32
CA GLN A 87 13.25 -6.31 10.47
C GLN A 87 12.17 -7.31 10.00
N GLU A 88 11.88 -8.32 10.83
CA GLU A 88 10.79 -9.31 10.68
C GLU A 88 9.75 -9.19 11.79
#